data_AF-A0A1F4F4A4-F1
#
_entry.id   AF-A0A1F4F4A4-F1
#
_cell.length_a   1.000
_cell.length_b   1.000
_cell.length_c   1.000
_cell.angle_alpha   90.00
_cell.angle_beta   90.00
_cell.angle_gamma   90.00
#
_symmetry.space_group_name_H-M   'P 1'
#
loop_
_entity.id
_entity.type
_entity.pdbx_description
1 polymer ?
#
loop_
_entity_poly.entity_id
_entity_poly.type
_entity_poly.pdbx_seq_one_letter_code
_entity_poly.pdbx_strand_id
1 'polypeptide(L)'
;MEQGKLAFTAVYFQANSGYVGFIEELPGVNSHGRTLEEARHTLEQLAAVVFDEERRGTEELIAGKEVVRESFLVLIPGTANHREAS
;
A
#
# COMPACT_ATOMS: atom_id res chain seq x y z
N MET A 1 17.53 11.94 0.22
CA MET A 1 17.24 10.50 0.04
C MET A 1 16.32 10.39 -1.16
N GLU A 2 16.68 9.61 -2.16
CA GLU A 2 15.79 9.35 -3.29
C GLU A 2 14.54 8.66 -2.76
N GLN A 3 13.36 9.27 -2.94
CA GLN A 3 12.10 8.62 -2.61
C GLN A 3 11.91 7.48 -3.60
N GLY A 4 12.13 6.24 -3.15
CA GLY A 4 11.84 5.06 -3.95
C GLY A 4 10.34 5.04 -4.30
N LYS A 5 10.01 4.90 -5.58
CA LYS A 5 8.63 4.72 -6.02
C LYS A 5 8.29 3.24 -5.97
N LEU A 6 7.34 2.89 -5.12
CA LEU A 6 6.68 1.58 -5.13
C LEU A 6 5.35 1.74 -5.90
N ALA A 7 5.05 0.78 -6.77
CA ALA A 7 3.77 0.70 -7.47
C ALA A 7 2.90 -0.33 -6.75
N PHE A 8 1.68 0.08 -6.42
CA PHE A 8 0.67 -0.76 -5.76
C PHE A 8 -0.60 -0.82 -6.61
N THR A 9 -1.35 -1.90 -6.46
CA THR A 9 -2.66 -2.06 -7.09
C THR A 9 -3.74 -1.72 -6.08
N ALA A 10 -4.38 -0.57 -6.26
CA ALA A 10 -5.52 -0.15 -5.45
C ALA A 10 -6.84 -0.60 -6.10
N VAL A 11 -7.66 -1.31 -5.34
CA VAL A 11 -8.99 -1.76 -5.76
C VAL A 11 -10.03 -0.96 -5.00
N TYR A 12 -11.05 -0.48 -5.72
CA TYR A 12 -12.16 0.27 -5.14
C TYR A 12 -13.49 -0.32 -5.61
N PHE A 13 -14.45 -0.41 -4.71
CA PHE A 13 -15.82 -0.78 -5.05
C PHE A 13 -16.82 0.07 -4.27
N GLN A 14 -18.02 0.22 -4.83
CA GLN A 14 -19.12 0.92 -4.19
C GLN A 14 -19.80 0.01 -3.17
N ALA A 15 -20.03 0.52 -1.98
CA ALA A 15 -20.79 -0.10 -0.91
C ALA A 15 -22.03 0.76 -0.56
N ASN A 16 -22.92 0.24 0.28
CA ASN A 16 -24.18 0.89 0.65
C ASN A 16 -24.02 2.31 1.22
N SER A 17 -22.87 2.62 1.83
CA SER A 17 -22.59 3.90 2.49
C SER A 17 -21.48 4.73 1.83
N GLY A 18 -21.02 4.37 0.63
CA GLY A 18 -19.93 5.07 -0.06
C GLY A 18 -19.01 4.13 -0.85
N TYR A 19 -17.72 4.42 -0.83
CA TYR A 19 -16.66 3.64 -1.46
C TYR A 19 -15.78 2.97 -0.40
N VAL A 20 -15.34 1.76 -0.71
CA VAL A 20 -14.31 1.03 0.03
C VAL A 20 -13.12 0.86 -0.90
N GLY A 21 -11.92 1.09 -0.38
CA GLY A 21 -10.66 0.88 -1.08
C GLY A 21 -9.72 -0.03 -0.31
N PHE A 22 -8.88 -0.80 -1.00
CA PHE A 22 -7.80 -1.58 -0.40
C PHE A 22 -6.64 -1.76 -1.39
N ILE A 23 -5.47 -2.17 -0.88
CA ILE A 23 -4.26 -2.42 -1.69
C ILE A 23 -4.01 -3.93 -1.75
N GLU A 24 -3.93 -4.50 -2.96
CA GLU A 24 -3.76 -5.96 -3.13
C GLU A 24 -2.46 -6.47 -2.50
N GLU A 25 -1.37 -5.71 -2.65
CA GLU A 25 -0.05 -6.10 -2.15
C GLU A 25 0.20 -5.69 -0.69
N LEU A 26 -0.72 -4.96 -0.06
CA LEU A 26 -0.59 -4.46 1.32
C LEU A 26 -1.84 -4.83 2.14
N PRO A 27 -1.97 -6.11 2.54
CA PRO A 27 -3.14 -6.57 3.26
C PRO A 27 -3.31 -5.85 4.59
N GLY A 28 -4.56 -5.55 4.94
CA GLY A 28 -4.92 -4.81 6.16
C GLY A 28 -4.99 -3.29 5.99
N VAL A 29 -4.54 -2.75 4.85
CA VAL A 29 -4.70 -1.33 4.52
C VAL A 29 -5.97 -1.12 3.70
N ASN A 30 -6.99 -0.58 4.35
CA ASN A 30 -8.29 -0.31 3.76
C ASN A 30 -8.71 1.14 3.99
N SER A 31 -9.48 1.70 3.07
CA SER A 31 -10.06 3.03 3.18
C SER A 31 -11.57 3.02 2.98
N HIS A 32 -12.23 4.02 3.55
CA HIS A 32 -13.65 4.28 3.34
C HIS A 32 -13.84 5.77 3.02
N GLY A 33 -14.69 6.07 2.05
CA GLY A 33 -15.03 7.45 1.68
C GLY A 33 -16.47 7.55 1.20
N ARG A 34 -17.10 8.72 1.30
CA ARG A 34 -18.41 8.96 0.66
C ARG A 34 -18.26 9.06 -0.86
N THR A 35 -17.07 9.44 -1.32
CA THR A 35 -16.70 9.49 -2.74
C THR A 35 -15.48 8.62 -3.02
N LEU A 36 -15.29 8.26 -4.29
CA LEU A 36 -14.09 7.54 -4.75
C LEU A 36 -12.82 8.35 -4.46
N GLU A 37 -12.87 9.67 -4.61
CA GLU A 37 -11.73 10.56 -4.36
C GLU A 37 -11.32 10.54 -2.88
N GLU A 38 -12.29 10.61 -1.97
CA GLU A 38 -12.04 10.49 -0.54
C GLU A 38 -11.40 9.14 -0.21
N ALA A 39 -11.97 8.04 -0.72
CA ALA A 39 -11.41 6.70 -0.49
C ALA A 39 -9.98 6.59 -1.03
N ARG A 40 -9.68 7.17 -2.20
CA ARG A 40 -8.33 7.18 -2.78
C ARG A 40 -7.35 7.95 -1.90
N HIS A 41 -7.67 9.17 -1.54
CA HIS A 41 -6.79 10.01 -0.73
C HIS A 41 -6.50 9.37 0.64
N THR A 42 -7.53 8.81 1.30
CA THR A 42 -7.34 8.07 2.55
C THR A 42 -6.44 6.85 2.36
N LEU A 43 -6.59 6.10 1.27
CA LEU A 43 -5.76 4.91 1.03
C LEU A 43 -4.29 5.26 0.83
N GLU A 44 -4.00 6.33 0.09
CA GLU A 44 -2.64 6.84 -0.11
C GLU A 44 -1.98 7.26 1.22
N GLN A 45 -2.72 7.95 2.09
CA GLN A 45 -2.21 8.34 3.40
C GLN A 45 -1.94 7.13 4.30
N LEU A 46 -2.86 6.16 4.35
CA LEU A 46 -2.68 4.97 5.18
C LEU A 46 -1.49 4.12 4.72
N ALA A 47 -1.28 3.98 3.41
CA ALA A 47 -0.11 3.29 2.87
C ALA A 47 1.20 3.96 3.33
N ALA A 48 1.26 5.30 3.30
CA ALA A 48 2.43 6.04 3.75
C ALA A 48 2.71 5.82 5.25
N VAL A 49 1.67 5.78 6.09
CA VAL A 49 1.80 5.51 7.53
C VAL A 49 2.39 4.13 7.78
N VAL A 50 1.91 3.09 7.08
CA VAL A 50 2.45 1.72 7.25
C VAL A 50 3.95 1.67 6.96
N PHE A 51 4.41 2.29 5.86
CA PHE A 51 5.85 2.29 5.55
C PHE A 51 6.69 3.11 6.54
N ASP A 52 6.13 4.18 7.10
CA ASP A 52 6.80 4.98 8.13
C ASP A 52 6.95 4.18 9.43
N GLU A 53 5.90 3.48 9.86
CA GLU A 53 5.90 2.62 11.05
C GLU A 53 6.90 1.46 10.91
N GLU A 54 6.89 0.74 9.79
CA GLU A 54 7.83 -0.36 9.53
C GLU A 54 9.28 0.11 9.49
N ARG A 55 9.53 1.30 8.91
CA ARG A 55 10.87 1.90 8.87
C ARG A 55 11.32 2.29 10.27
N ARG A 56 10.48 2.94 11.07
CA ARG A 56 10.77 3.29 12.46
C ARG A 56 11.05 2.05 13.31
N GLY A 57 10.20 1.01 13.22
CA GLY A 57 10.41 -0.24 13.94
C GLY A 57 11.71 -0.93 13.56
N THR A 58 12.08 -0.90 12.27
CA THR A 58 13.38 -1.40 11.80
C THR A 58 14.54 -0.58 12.35
N GLU A 59 14.43 0.75 12.36
CA GLU A 59 15.46 1.65 12.91
C GLU A 59 15.73 1.37 14.40
N GLU A 60 14.67 1.16 15.19
CA GLU A 60 14.78 0.76 16.59
C GLU A 60 15.46 -0.61 16.74
N LEU A 61 15.07 -1.59 15.91
CA LEU A 61 15.61 -2.95 15.95
C LEU A 61 17.11 -3.02 15.62
N ILE A 62 17.57 -2.18 14.69
CA ILE A 62 18.97 -2.19 14.22
C ILE A 62 19.88 -1.19 14.95
N ALA A 63 19.34 -0.43 15.92
CA ALA A 63 20.10 0.55 16.66
C ALA A 63 21.36 -0.08 17.30
N GLY A 64 22.53 0.52 17.03
CA GLY A 64 23.82 0.05 17.54
C GLY A 64 24.40 -1.18 16.84
N LYS A 65 23.78 -1.67 15.76
CA LYS A 65 24.33 -2.78 14.94
C LYS A 65 25.07 -2.24 13.72
N GLU A 66 26.14 -2.93 13.31
CA GLU A 66 26.70 -2.73 11.97
C GLU A 66 25.76 -3.35 10.94
N VAL A 67 25.30 -2.55 9.97
CA VAL A 67 24.31 -2.96 8.97
C VAL A 67 24.74 -2.59 7.56
N VAL A 68 24.36 -3.42 6.59
CA VAL A 68 24.47 -3.14 5.15
C VAL A 68 23.06 -2.88 4.61
N ARG A 69 22.91 -1.83 3.78
CA ARG A 69 21.66 -1.51 3.09
C ARG A 69 21.87 -1.63 1.59
N GLU A 70 21.02 -2.39 0.93
CA GLU A 70 21.00 -2.54 -0.52
C GLU A 70 19.57 -2.39 -1.06
N SER A 71 19.46 -1.89 -2.29
CA SER A 71 18.19 -1.83 -3.00
C SER A 71 18.07 -3.00 -3.96
N PHE A 72 16.91 -3.65 -3.98
CA PHE A 72 16.59 -4.70 -4.94
C PHE A 72 15.16 -4.51 -5.46
N LEU A 73 14.90 -5.04 -6.66
CA LEU A 73 13.58 -4.99 -7.28
C LEU A 73 12.88 -6.34 -7.12
N VAL A 74 11.60 -6.31 -6.79
CA VAL A 74 10.75 -7.49 -6.74
C VAL A 74 9.84 -7.48 -7.97
N LEU A 75 9.83 -8.58 -8.71
CA LEU A 75 8.86 -8.81 -9.77
C LEU A 75 7.64 -9.49 -9.17
N ILE A 76 6.54 -8.76 -9.04
CA ILE A 76 5.28 -9.29 -8.53
C ILE A 76 4.48 -9.87 -9.72
N PRO A 77 3.96 -11.10 -9.62
CA PRO A 77 3.03 -11.63 -10.62
C PRO A 77 1.80 -10.73 -10.71
N GLY A 78 1.47 -10.26 -11.92
CA GLY A 78 0.28 -9.43 -12.11
C GLY A 78 -1.01 -10.21 -11.84
N THR A 79 -2.05 -9.50 -11.42
CA THR A 79 -3.40 -10.07 -11.41
C THR A 79 -3.79 -10.42 -12.83
N ALA A 80 -4.03 -11.71 -13.09
CA ALA A 80 -4.70 -12.10 -14.32
C ALA A 80 -6.01 -11.30 -14.36
N ASN A 81 -6.21 -10.50 -15.40
CA ASN A 81 -7.48 -9.80 -15.63
C ASN A 81 -8.61 -10.85 -15.57
N HIS A 82 -9.24 -11.02 -14.40
CA HIS A 82 -10.55 -11.64 -14.30
C HIS A 82 -11.54 -10.61 -14.85
N ARG A 83 -11.53 -10.44 -16.17
CA ARG A 83 -12.75 -10.13 -16.90
C ARG A 83 -13.65 -11.35 -16.70
N GLU A 84 -14.42 -11.36 -15.62
CA GLU A 84 -15.58 -12.24 -15.55
C GLU A 84 -16.46 -11.91 -16.77
N ALA A 85 -16.76 -12.97 -17.50
CA ALA A 85 -17.56 -12.94 -18.69
C ALA A 85 -19.02 -12.64 -18.32
N SER A 86 -19.61 -11.76 -19.14
CA SER A 86 -21.05 -11.57 -19.39
C SER A 86 -21.90 -10.89 -18.32
#